data_AF-A0A0B6XYC5-F1
#
_entry.id   AF-A0A0B6XYC5-F1
#
_cell.length_a   1.000
_cell.length_b   1.000
_cell.length_c   1.000
_cell.angle_alpha   90.00
_cell.angle_beta   90.00
_cell.angle_gamma   90.00
#
_symmetry.space_group_name_H-M   'P 1'
#
loop_
_entity.id
_entity.type
_entity.pdbx_description
1 polymer ?
#
loop_
_entity_poly.entity_id
_entity_poly.type
_entity_poly.pdbx_seq_one_letter_code
_entity_poly.pdbx_strand_id
1 'polypeptide(L)'
;MQSSHHDLSLSFLGYMEQLVSENYTALGVGGITLAIIAAASYFTSGSKKALVPAVDVNNQSVIIDGKPEHRASCLAKGPDYFTFDRKWPNLKTVYDVLKQGKLLSNNGPCLGSRSGYNKEYTWISYQEVIDKVHQFGSGLINKGLAAVNTTFIGIYASNRPEWTISDFGCQAYSMCPVPMYDTLGMDGCKYILN
;
A
#
# COMPACT_ATOMS: atom_id res chain seq x y z
N MET A 1 -21.58 -30.30 19.20
CA MET A 1 -21.45 -29.04 19.95
C MET A 1 -21.37 -27.89 18.95
N GLN A 2 -22.54 -27.47 18.44
CA GLN A 2 -22.70 -26.31 17.56
C GLN A 2 -24.18 -25.95 17.59
N SER A 3 -24.56 -25.12 18.55
CA SER A 3 -25.86 -24.45 18.64
C SER A 3 -25.62 -23.13 19.35
N SER A 4 -25.89 -22.02 18.66
CA SER A 4 -26.26 -20.71 19.26
C SER A 4 -26.19 -19.53 18.28
N HIS A 5 -25.59 -19.66 17.08
CA HIS A 5 -25.44 -18.51 16.18
C HIS A 5 -26.56 -18.33 15.13
N HIS A 6 -27.46 -19.30 14.95
CA HIS A 6 -28.56 -19.19 13.99
C HIS A 6 -29.86 -18.60 14.56
N ASP A 7 -30.00 -18.52 15.89
CA ASP A 7 -31.25 -18.07 16.55
C ASP A 7 -31.33 -16.54 16.76
N LEU A 8 -30.21 -15.82 16.74
CA LEU A 8 -30.23 -14.37 17.01
C LEU A 8 -30.77 -13.55 15.83
N SER A 9 -30.55 -13.97 14.58
CA SER A 9 -31.02 -13.25 13.40
C SER A 9 -32.54 -13.32 13.23
N LEU A 10 -33.15 -14.45 13.60
CA LEU A 10 -34.60 -14.67 13.53
C LEU A 10 -35.33 -13.88 14.63
N SER A 11 -34.73 -13.74 15.81
CA SER A 11 -35.29 -12.93 16.91
C SER A 11 -35.30 -11.41 16.60
N PHE A 12 -34.27 -10.91 15.91
CA PHE A 12 -34.19 -9.50 15.53
C PHE A 12 -35.18 -9.15 14.42
N LEU A 13 -35.31 -10.02 13.42
CA LEU A 13 -36.30 -9.85 12.35
C LEU A 13 -37.74 -9.91 12.90
N GLY A 14 -38.04 -10.84 13.80
CA GLY A 14 -39.36 -10.91 14.44
C GLY A 14 -39.70 -9.68 15.29
N TYR A 15 -38.71 -9.13 16.01
CA TYR A 15 -38.88 -7.89 16.79
C TYR A 15 -39.14 -6.66 15.89
N MET A 16 -38.44 -6.59 14.74
CA MET A 16 -38.63 -5.54 13.75
C MET A 16 -40.00 -5.62 13.08
N GLU A 17 -40.50 -6.82 12.77
CA GLU A 17 -41.85 -7.01 12.22
C GLU A 17 -42.93 -6.59 13.22
N GLN A 18 -42.75 -6.91 14.50
CA GLN A 18 -43.71 -6.56 15.55
C GLN A 18 -43.76 -5.04 15.78
N LEU A 19 -42.61 -4.36 15.84
CA LEU A 19 -42.52 -2.91 15.93
C LEU A 19 -43.19 -2.20 14.73
N VAL A 20 -42.93 -2.67 13.51
CA VAL A 20 -43.50 -2.13 12.27
C VAL A 20 -45.04 -2.28 12.25
N SER A 21 -45.56 -3.38 12.79
CA SER A 21 -47.01 -3.61 12.84
C SER A 21 -47.74 -2.66 13.82
N GLU A 22 -47.13 -2.34 14.96
CA GLU A 22 -47.76 -1.55 16.02
C GLU A 22 -47.72 -0.04 15.75
N ASN A 23 -46.75 0.45 14.98
CA ASN A 23 -46.53 1.89 14.76
C ASN A 23 -46.43 2.27 13.27
N TYR A 24 -47.14 1.57 12.38
CA TYR A 24 -47.03 1.67 10.92
C TYR A 24 -47.05 3.11 10.35
N THR A 25 -47.80 4.03 10.98
CA THR A 25 -47.88 5.44 10.55
C THR A 25 -46.72 6.31 11.02
N ALA A 26 -46.14 6.04 12.21
CA ALA A 26 -45.00 6.77 12.77
C ALA A 26 -43.64 6.17 12.34
N LEU A 27 -43.56 4.84 12.24
CA LEU A 27 -42.40 4.09 11.75
C LEU A 27 -42.32 4.05 10.23
N GLY A 28 -43.43 4.18 9.50
CA GLY A 28 -43.42 4.16 8.04
C GLY A 28 -42.53 5.27 7.47
N VAL A 29 -42.61 6.48 8.02
CA VAL A 29 -41.78 7.62 7.57
C VAL A 29 -40.42 7.65 8.31
N GLY A 30 -40.41 7.38 9.61
CA GLY A 30 -39.19 7.41 10.43
C GLY A 30 -38.20 6.27 10.11
N GLY A 31 -38.70 5.05 9.90
CA GLY A 31 -37.90 3.87 9.59
C GLY A 31 -37.30 3.90 8.19
N ILE A 32 -38.06 4.37 7.19
CA ILE A 32 -37.54 4.56 5.82
C ILE A 32 -36.43 5.61 5.81
N THR A 33 -36.59 6.71 6.53
CA THR A 33 -35.58 7.78 6.60
C THR A 33 -34.28 7.27 7.23
N LEU A 34 -34.34 6.52 8.33
CA LEU A 34 -33.16 5.94 8.98
C LEU A 34 -32.45 4.91 8.09
N ALA A 35 -33.18 4.07 7.37
CA ALA A 35 -32.60 3.10 6.45
C ALA A 35 -31.86 3.77 5.28
N ILE A 36 -32.42 4.86 4.73
CA ILE A 36 -31.78 5.65 3.66
C ILE A 36 -30.50 6.31 4.18
N ILE A 37 -30.53 6.91 5.38
CA ILE A 37 -29.36 7.53 5.99
C ILE A 37 -28.27 6.49 6.27
N ALA A 38 -28.63 5.32 6.81
CA ALA A 38 -27.69 4.24 7.07
C ALA A 38 -27.08 3.69 5.78
N ALA A 39 -27.89 3.45 4.74
CA ALA A 39 -27.42 3.02 3.43
C ALA A 39 -26.51 4.07 2.79
N ALA A 40 -26.92 5.34 2.76
CA ALA A 40 -26.10 6.43 2.24
C ALA A 40 -24.78 6.57 3.02
N SER A 41 -24.81 6.46 4.34
CA SER A 41 -23.61 6.48 5.19
C SER A 41 -22.71 5.28 4.90
N TYR A 42 -23.26 4.09 4.69
CA TYR A 42 -22.52 2.89 4.31
C TYR A 42 -21.86 3.03 2.94
N PHE A 43 -22.61 3.49 1.93
CA PHE A 43 -22.10 3.69 0.57
C PHE A 43 -21.08 4.84 0.46
N THR A 44 -21.24 5.89 1.26
CA THR A 44 -20.30 7.03 1.27
C THR A 44 -19.07 6.77 2.14
N SER A 45 -19.19 6.01 3.23
CA SER A 45 -18.08 5.63 4.11
C SER A 45 -17.08 4.69 3.44
N GLY A 46 -17.48 3.93 2.42
CA GLY A 46 -16.59 3.04 1.65
C GLY A 46 -15.78 3.75 0.55
N SER A 47 -16.15 4.99 0.20
CA SER A 47 -15.52 5.70 -0.92
C SER A 47 -14.21 6.34 -0.47
N LYS A 48 -13.10 5.61 -0.64
CA LYS A 48 -11.75 6.17 -0.46
C LYS A 48 -11.61 7.38 -1.39
N LYS A 49 -11.47 8.59 -0.83
CA LYS A 49 -11.22 9.80 -1.62
C LYS A 49 -10.08 9.55 -2.59
N ALA A 50 -10.31 9.80 -3.88
CA ALA A 50 -9.26 9.74 -4.88
C ALA A 50 -8.13 10.69 -4.46
N LEU A 51 -6.90 10.20 -4.49
CA LEU A 51 -5.73 11.03 -4.23
C LEU A 51 -5.60 12.04 -5.37
N VAL A 52 -5.60 13.33 -5.05
CA VAL A 52 -5.27 14.37 -6.03
C VAL A 52 -3.77 14.31 -6.29
N PRO A 53 -3.31 14.12 -7.55
CA PRO A 53 -1.89 14.11 -7.88
C PRO A 53 -1.22 15.41 -7.44
N ALA A 54 -0.02 15.32 -6.86
CA ALA A 54 0.75 16.50 -6.45
C ALA A 54 1.30 17.30 -7.65
N VAL A 55 1.34 16.67 -8.83
CA VAL A 55 1.83 17.25 -10.09
C VAL A 55 0.87 16.88 -11.21
N ASP A 56 0.79 17.71 -12.24
CA ASP A 56 0.04 17.39 -13.46
C ASP A 56 0.62 16.14 -14.11
N VAL A 57 -0.23 15.13 -14.30
CA VAL A 57 0.17 13.84 -14.89
C VAL A 57 0.60 13.96 -16.34
N ASN A 58 0.14 14.99 -17.06
CA ASN A 58 0.54 15.26 -18.44
C ASN A 58 1.79 16.15 -18.53
N ASN A 59 2.26 16.69 -17.39
CA ASN A 59 3.42 17.58 -17.34
C ASN A 59 4.22 17.37 -16.04
N GLN A 60 4.98 16.28 -16.00
CA GLN A 60 5.69 15.80 -14.80
C GLN A 60 7.13 16.30 -14.67
N SER A 61 7.57 17.21 -15.55
CA SER A 61 8.88 17.86 -15.41
C SER A 61 8.84 19.32 -15.90
N VAL A 62 9.80 20.12 -15.44
CA VAL A 62 9.98 21.52 -15.83
C VAL A 62 11.33 21.72 -16.52
N ILE A 63 11.39 22.65 -17.48
CA ILE A 63 12.65 23.04 -18.11
C ILE A 63 13.44 23.85 -17.08
N ILE A 64 14.71 23.50 -16.91
CA ILE A 64 15.65 24.21 -16.05
C ILE A 64 16.77 24.83 -16.90
N ASP A 65 17.49 25.79 -16.34
CA ASP A 65 18.64 26.45 -16.99
C ASP A 65 18.37 27.08 -18.37
N GLY A 66 17.09 27.30 -18.72
CA GLY A 66 16.69 27.80 -20.04
C GLY A 66 16.94 26.82 -21.20
N LYS A 67 17.28 25.56 -20.92
CA LYS A 67 17.60 24.54 -21.92
C LYS A 67 16.52 23.45 -21.94
N PRO A 68 15.81 23.24 -23.07
CA PRO A 68 14.74 22.24 -23.16
C PRO A 68 15.16 20.82 -22.75
N GLU A 69 16.40 20.45 -23.00
CA GLU A 69 17.01 19.17 -22.65
C GLU A 69 17.30 19.03 -21.14
N HIS A 70 17.42 20.13 -20.41
CA HIS A 70 17.58 20.10 -18.96
C HIS A 70 16.21 20.09 -18.30
N ARG A 71 15.89 19.01 -17.58
CA ARG A 71 14.59 18.78 -16.98
C ARG A 71 14.74 18.46 -15.49
N ALA A 72 13.91 19.06 -14.64
CA ALA A 72 13.79 18.69 -13.23
C ALA A 72 12.36 18.28 -12.89
N SER A 73 12.19 17.64 -11.72
CA SER A 73 10.88 17.38 -11.15
C SER A 73 10.10 18.69 -10.97
N CYS A 74 8.79 18.69 -11.23
CA CYS A 74 7.93 19.84 -10.91
C CYS A 74 7.90 20.19 -9.41
N LEU A 75 8.38 19.29 -8.55
CA LEU A 75 8.48 19.52 -7.11
C LEU A 75 9.82 20.16 -6.71
N ALA A 76 10.85 20.06 -7.56
CA ALA A 76 12.18 20.54 -7.27
C ALA A 76 12.26 22.07 -7.36
N LYS A 77 13.01 22.68 -6.44
CA LYS A 77 13.28 24.13 -6.44
C LYS A 77 14.73 24.38 -6.88
N GLY A 78 14.93 25.39 -7.71
CA GLY A 78 16.27 25.85 -8.07
C GLY A 78 16.97 26.53 -6.88
N PRO A 79 18.30 26.65 -6.89
CA PRO A 79 19.19 26.31 -8.01
C PRO A 79 19.69 24.86 -8.03
N ASP A 80 19.52 24.09 -6.96
CA ASP A 80 20.08 22.74 -6.87
C ASP A 80 19.19 21.66 -7.47
N TYR A 81 17.88 21.88 -7.58
CA TYR A 81 16.88 20.92 -8.07
C TYR A 81 16.89 19.55 -7.37
N PHE A 82 17.60 19.44 -6.25
CA PHE A 82 17.61 18.28 -5.36
C PHE A 82 16.76 18.54 -4.11
N THR A 83 16.49 19.80 -3.81
CA THR A 83 15.64 20.21 -2.70
C THR A 83 14.20 20.45 -3.16
N PHE A 84 13.25 19.97 -2.36
CA PHE A 84 11.82 20.19 -2.54
C PHE A 84 11.13 20.27 -1.19
N ASP A 85 9.97 20.93 -1.15
CA ASP A 85 9.15 20.96 0.07
C ASP A 85 8.64 19.55 0.35
N ARG A 86 9.29 18.87 1.29
CA ARG A 86 8.90 17.52 1.67
C ARG A 86 7.55 17.59 2.37
N LYS A 87 6.51 17.10 1.70
CA LYS A 87 5.16 16.94 2.28
C LYS A 87 5.19 16.13 3.59
N TRP A 88 6.15 15.22 3.74
CA TRP A 88 6.38 14.47 4.97
C TRP A 88 7.84 14.60 5.43
N PRO A 89 8.19 15.65 6.21
CA PRO A 89 9.57 15.91 6.61
C PRO A 89 10.15 14.81 7.52
N ASN A 90 9.28 14.05 8.18
CA ASN A 90 9.67 12.94 9.05
C ASN A 90 10.13 11.69 8.30
N LEU A 91 9.86 11.58 6.99
CA LEU A 91 10.33 10.46 6.17
C LEU A 91 11.75 10.75 5.70
N LYS A 92 12.71 9.99 6.21
CA LYS A 92 14.13 10.16 5.91
C LYS A 92 14.65 9.10 4.96
N THR A 93 14.05 7.92 5.02
CA THR A 93 14.42 6.74 4.24
C THR A 93 13.22 6.22 3.45
N VAL A 94 13.49 5.46 2.40
CA VAL A 94 12.45 4.76 1.65
C VAL A 94 11.71 3.77 2.56
N TYR A 95 12.40 3.13 3.51
CA TYR A 95 11.79 2.27 4.51
C TYR A 95 10.75 2.99 5.39
N ASP A 96 10.93 4.29 5.68
CA ASP A 96 9.94 5.06 6.45
C ASP A 96 8.58 5.15 5.76
N VAL A 97 8.53 4.98 4.44
CA VAL A 97 7.27 4.96 3.67
C VAL A 97 6.37 3.80 4.11
N LEU A 98 6.91 2.62 4.43
CA LEU A 98 6.12 1.49 4.93
C LEU A 98 5.51 1.79 6.30
N LYS A 99 6.31 2.37 7.21
CA LYS A 99 5.84 2.77 8.55
C LYS A 99 4.76 3.84 8.46
N GLN A 100 4.94 4.82 7.58
CA GLN A 100 3.93 5.85 7.33
C GLN A 100 2.66 5.28 6.68
N GLY A 101 2.81 4.39 5.72
CA GLY A 101 1.69 3.71 5.06
C GLY A 101 0.86 2.90 6.05
N LYS A 102 1.51 2.20 7.01
CA LYS A 102 0.83 1.52 8.12
C LYS A 102 -0.02 2.48 8.94
N LEU A 103 0.54 3.62 9.34
CA LEU A 103 -0.16 4.61 10.16
C LEU A 103 -1.36 5.20 9.41
N LEU A 104 -1.17 5.63 8.16
CA LEU A 104 -2.21 6.29 7.36
C LEU A 104 -3.33 5.34 6.94
N SER A 105 -3.03 4.05 6.78
CA SER A 105 -4.00 3.04 6.37
C SER A 105 -4.69 2.34 7.54
N ASN A 106 -4.33 2.66 8.79
CA ASN A 106 -4.70 1.90 9.98
C ASN A 106 -4.37 0.39 9.83
N ASN A 107 -3.13 0.10 9.42
CA ASN A 107 -2.66 -1.26 9.11
C ASN A 107 -3.48 -1.98 8.01
N GLY A 108 -3.91 -1.22 6.98
CA GLY A 108 -4.71 -1.77 5.89
C GLY A 108 -3.89 -2.65 4.91
N PRO A 109 -4.52 -3.06 3.78
CA PRO A 109 -3.85 -3.79 2.70
C PRO A 109 -2.60 -3.05 2.17
N CYS A 110 -1.50 -3.79 1.99
CA CYS A 110 -0.23 -3.25 1.49
C CYS A 110 0.19 -3.89 0.17
N LEU A 111 0.54 -5.19 0.17
CA LEU A 111 0.94 -5.92 -1.03
C LEU A 111 -0.12 -6.94 -1.40
N GLY A 112 -0.50 -6.95 -2.68
CA GLY A 112 -1.50 -7.84 -3.25
C GLY A 112 -0.88 -8.87 -4.17
N SER A 113 -1.40 -10.09 -4.15
CA SER A 113 -1.11 -11.13 -5.14
C SER A 113 -2.39 -11.80 -5.61
N ARG A 114 -2.37 -12.41 -6.80
CA ARG A 114 -3.50 -13.16 -7.34
C ARG A 114 -3.00 -14.46 -7.94
N SER A 115 -3.79 -15.52 -7.82
CA SER A 115 -3.43 -16.86 -8.31
C SER A 115 -3.57 -17.03 -9.82
N GLY A 116 -4.14 -16.05 -10.53
CA GLY A 116 -4.29 -16.11 -11.98
C GLY A 116 -4.97 -14.88 -12.57
N TYR A 117 -5.08 -14.90 -13.89
CA TYR A 117 -5.82 -13.87 -14.63
C TYR A 117 -7.29 -13.85 -14.18
N ASN A 118 -7.85 -12.65 -14.00
CA ASN A 118 -9.21 -12.41 -13.50
C ASN A 118 -9.54 -12.98 -12.10
N LYS A 119 -8.56 -13.35 -11.29
CA LYS A 119 -8.78 -13.69 -9.88
C LYS A 119 -8.65 -12.46 -8.99
N GLU A 120 -9.39 -12.46 -7.88
CA GLU A 120 -9.30 -11.42 -6.87
C GLU A 120 -7.90 -11.40 -6.23
N TYR A 121 -7.52 -10.22 -5.75
CA TYR A 121 -6.28 -10.05 -5.01
C TYR A 121 -6.43 -10.52 -3.57
N THR A 122 -5.51 -11.37 -3.12
CA THR A 122 -5.24 -11.60 -1.71
C THR A 122 -4.18 -10.61 -1.25
N TRP A 123 -4.47 -9.92 -0.16
CA TRP A 123 -3.62 -8.86 0.37
C TRP A 123 -2.96 -9.29 1.68
N ILE A 124 -1.73 -8.84 1.87
CA ILE A 124 -1.07 -8.81 3.19
C ILE A 124 -1.06 -7.37 3.72
N SER A 125 -1.26 -7.23 5.02
CA SER A 125 -1.29 -5.93 5.70
C SER A 125 0.08 -5.28 5.76
N TYR A 126 0.13 -3.97 6.01
CA TYR A 126 1.39 -3.26 6.21
C TYR A 126 2.25 -3.88 7.32
N GLN A 127 1.64 -4.31 8.43
CA GLN A 127 2.35 -4.95 9.53
C GLN A 127 2.99 -6.27 9.09
N GLU A 128 2.24 -7.13 8.39
CA GLU A 128 2.79 -8.38 7.88
C GLU A 128 3.95 -8.16 6.89
N VAL A 129 3.87 -7.12 6.06
CA VAL A 129 4.98 -6.73 5.17
C VAL A 129 6.18 -6.28 5.98
N ILE A 130 5.99 -5.39 6.97
CA ILE A 130 7.06 -4.90 7.85
C ILE A 130 7.74 -6.05 8.60
N ASP A 131 6.97 -7.00 9.13
CA ASP A 131 7.51 -8.18 9.82
C ASP A 131 8.35 -9.04 8.88
N LYS A 132 7.86 -9.30 7.67
CA LYS A 132 8.60 -10.06 6.65
C LYS A 132 9.87 -9.33 6.17
N VAL A 133 9.81 -8.01 6.03
CA VAL A 133 10.97 -7.15 5.72
C VAL A 133 12.05 -7.30 6.79
N HIS A 134 11.66 -7.24 8.07
CA HIS A 134 12.58 -7.42 9.18
C HIS A 134 13.15 -8.83 9.26
N GLN A 135 12.32 -9.86 9.05
CA GLN A 135 12.74 -11.26 8.99
C GLN A 135 13.76 -11.51 7.86
N PHE A 136 13.50 -10.99 6.66
CA PHE A 136 14.40 -11.13 5.53
C PHE A 136 15.74 -10.43 5.78
N GLY A 137 15.71 -9.14 6.14
CA GLY A 137 16.92 -8.36 6.36
C GLY A 137 17.76 -8.86 7.54
N SER A 138 17.13 -9.21 8.67
CA SER A 138 17.85 -9.83 9.80
C SER A 138 18.42 -11.21 9.43
N GLY A 139 17.73 -11.97 8.58
CA GLY A 139 18.23 -13.22 8.04
C GLY A 139 19.53 -13.04 7.25
N LEU A 140 19.64 -12.00 6.43
CA LEU A 140 20.88 -11.65 5.72
C LEU A 140 22.01 -11.32 6.70
N ILE A 141 21.74 -10.50 7.73
CA ILE A 141 22.74 -10.18 8.76
C ILE A 141 23.21 -11.45 9.49
N ASN A 142 22.28 -12.34 9.84
CA ASN A 142 22.60 -13.61 10.48
C ASN A 142 23.42 -14.55 9.57
N LYS A 143 23.39 -14.35 8.25
CA LYS A 143 24.26 -15.04 7.28
C LYS A 143 25.64 -14.40 7.14
N GLY A 144 25.95 -13.36 7.92
CA GLY A 144 27.26 -12.71 7.95
C GLY A 144 27.39 -11.51 7.02
N LEU A 145 26.29 -11.03 6.42
CA LEU A 145 26.31 -9.85 5.57
C LEU A 145 26.39 -8.59 6.45
N ALA A 146 27.18 -7.61 6.00
CA ALA A 146 27.33 -6.35 6.72
C ALA A 146 26.16 -5.39 6.42
N ALA A 147 25.63 -4.74 7.46
CA ALA A 147 24.58 -3.73 7.36
C ALA A 147 25.14 -2.36 6.89
N VAL A 148 25.65 -2.30 5.66
CA VAL A 148 26.28 -1.10 5.07
C VAL A 148 25.91 -0.96 3.60
N ASN A 149 25.98 0.26 3.08
CA ASN A 149 25.55 0.59 1.71
C ASN A 149 26.48 0.07 0.61
N THR A 150 27.63 -0.50 0.98
CA THR A 150 28.55 -1.21 0.08
C THR A 150 28.29 -2.72 0.01
N THR A 151 27.31 -3.23 0.76
CA THR A 151 26.82 -4.61 0.60
C THR A 151 25.75 -4.64 -0.47
N PHE A 152 26.03 -5.31 -1.59
CA PHE A 152 25.12 -5.42 -2.73
C PHE A 152 24.38 -6.76 -2.72
N ILE A 153 23.06 -6.73 -2.90
CA ILE A 153 22.18 -7.90 -2.88
C ILE A 153 21.45 -8.03 -4.21
N GLY A 154 21.86 -8.99 -5.04
CA GLY A 154 21.16 -9.32 -6.28
C GLY A 154 19.77 -9.90 -6.01
N ILE A 155 18.72 -9.28 -6.56
CA ILE A 155 17.33 -9.75 -6.45
C ILE A 155 16.84 -10.16 -7.85
N TYR A 156 16.70 -11.46 -8.05
CA TYR A 156 16.18 -12.05 -9.28
C TYR A 156 14.85 -12.74 -9.00
N ALA A 157 13.75 -12.04 -9.30
CA ALA A 157 12.41 -12.59 -9.23
C ALA A 157 11.45 -11.81 -10.13
N SER A 158 10.35 -12.46 -10.52
CA SER A 158 9.24 -11.81 -11.20
C SER A 158 8.53 -10.78 -10.30
N ASN A 159 7.65 -9.96 -10.86
CA ASN A 159 6.86 -9.00 -10.09
C ASN A 159 5.90 -9.72 -9.13
N ARG A 160 6.29 -9.84 -7.86
CA ARG A 160 5.57 -10.53 -6.78
C ARG A 160 5.86 -9.89 -5.43
N PRO A 161 5.00 -10.06 -4.40
CA PRO A 161 5.20 -9.44 -3.09
C PRO A 161 6.58 -9.71 -2.47
N GLU A 162 7.13 -10.91 -2.65
CA GLU A 162 8.42 -11.31 -2.11
C GLU A 162 9.58 -10.49 -2.68
N TRP A 163 9.49 -10.03 -3.94
CA TRP A 163 10.47 -9.14 -4.53
C TRP A 163 10.49 -7.81 -3.77
N THR A 164 9.31 -7.21 -3.55
CA THR A 164 9.18 -5.94 -2.81
C THR A 164 9.63 -6.08 -1.36
N ILE A 165 9.29 -7.19 -0.70
CA ILE A 165 9.73 -7.49 0.66
C ILE A 165 11.27 -7.60 0.73
N SER A 166 11.89 -8.26 -0.26
CA SER A 166 13.34 -8.43 -0.32
C SER A 166 14.05 -7.08 -0.52
N ASP A 167 13.51 -6.24 -1.41
CA ASP A 167 14.01 -4.89 -1.69
C ASP A 167 13.97 -4.01 -0.42
N PHE A 168 12.81 -3.89 0.23
CA PHE A 168 12.69 -3.17 1.50
C PHE A 168 13.54 -3.80 2.61
N GLY A 169 13.69 -5.12 2.61
CA GLY A 169 14.53 -5.86 3.56
C GLY A 169 16.01 -5.49 3.46
N CYS A 170 16.52 -5.28 2.24
CA CYS A 170 17.87 -4.76 2.04
C CYS A 170 18.00 -3.33 2.58
N GLN A 171 17.07 -2.46 2.16
CA GLN A 171 17.10 -1.03 2.51
C GLN A 171 16.94 -0.78 4.02
N ALA A 172 16.13 -1.59 4.71
CA ALA A 172 15.93 -1.50 6.16
C ALA A 172 17.21 -1.77 6.97
N TYR A 173 18.20 -2.45 6.38
CA TYR A 173 19.48 -2.78 6.99
C TYR A 173 20.66 -2.13 6.23
N SER A 174 20.40 -1.00 5.56
CA SER A 174 21.38 -0.21 4.82
C SER A 174 22.09 -0.93 3.67
N MET A 175 21.63 -2.10 3.23
CA MET A 175 22.19 -2.83 2.08
C MET A 175 21.62 -2.30 0.76
N CYS A 176 22.38 -2.43 -0.33
CA CYS A 176 21.99 -1.97 -1.66
C CYS A 176 21.35 -3.12 -2.47
N PRO A 177 20.03 -3.09 -2.72
CA PRO A 177 19.39 -4.07 -3.59
C PRO A 177 19.73 -3.81 -5.07
N VAL A 178 20.07 -4.87 -5.80
CA VAL A 178 20.43 -4.84 -7.22
C VAL A 178 19.42 -5.68 -8.00
N PRO A 179 18.44 -5.07 -8.67
CA PRO A 179 17.38 -5.81 -9.35
C PRO A 179 17.87 -6.44 -10.66
N MET A 180 17.47 -7.69 -10.90
CA MET A 180 17.79 -8.43 -12.13
C MET A 180 16.51 -9.01 -12.74
N TYR A 181 16.42 -8.98 -14.08
CA TYR A 181 15.24 -9.41 -14.83
C TYR A 181 15.62 -10.32 -16.00
N ASP A 182 14.75 -11.26 -16.35
CA ASP A 182 14.94 -12.22 -17.46
C ASP A 182 15.21 -11.54 -18.80
N THR A 183 14.65 -10.35 -19.00
CA THR A 183 14.75 -9.58 -20.24
C THR A 183 16.17 -9.10 -20.55
N LEU A 184 17.08 -9.12 -19.57
CA LEU A 184 18.49 -8.74 -19.75
C LEU A 184 19.30 -9.84 -20.45
N GLY A 185 18.77 -11.06 -20.51
CA GLY A 185 19.51 -12.23 -20.97
C GLY A 185 20.62 -12.66 -20.02
N MET A 186 21.22 -13.82 -20.29
CA MET A 186 22.24 -14.41 -19.42
C MET A 186 23.49 -13.52 -19.30
N ASP A 187 23.92 -12.91 -20.40
CA ASP A 187 25.13 -12.09 -20.42
C ASP A 187 24.95 -10.80 -19.63
N GLY A 188 23.76 -10.19 -19.69
CA GLY A 188 23.42 -9.03 -18.85
C GLY A 188 23.43 -9.37 -17.36
N CYS A 189 22.85 -10.50 -16.96
CA CYS A 189 22.88 -10.96 -15.57
C CYS A 189 24.32 -11.25 -15.09
N LYS A 190 25.14 -11.91 -15.92
CA LYS A 190 26.56 -12.14 -15.59
C LYS A 190 27.32 -10.84 -15.41
N TYR A 191 27.09 -9.86 -16.27
CA TYR A 191 27.75 -8.56 -16.18
C TYR A 191 27.40 -7.82 -14.88
N ILE A 192 26.14 -7.88 -14.44
CA ILE A 192 25.69 -7.24 -13.19
C ILE A 192 26.28 -7.91 -11.94
N LEU A 193 26.52 -9.22 -11.99
CA LEU A 193 27.03 -10.00 -10.86
C LEU A 193 28.55 -9.88 -10.64
N ASN A 194 29.31 -9.48 -11.66
CA ASN A 194 30.78 -9.33 -11.61
C ASN A 194 31.18 -7.93 -11.14
#